data_AF-A0AAJ1MNI9-F1
#
_entry.id   AF-A0AAJ1MNI9-F1
#
_cell.length_a   1.000
_cell.length_b   1.000
_cell.length_c   1.000
_cell.angle_alpha   90.00
_cell.angle_beta   90.00
_cell.angle_gamma   90.00
#
_symmetry.space_group_name_H-M   'P 1'
#
loop_
_entity.id
_entity.type
_entity.pdbx_description
1 polymer ?
#
loop_
_entity_poly.entity_id
_entity_poly.type
_entity_poly.pdbx_seq_one_letter_code
_entity_poly.pdbx_strand_id
1 'polypeptide(L)' 'MAGISSPVSLYNEELGSMEISGGYEPVDCKGFININAIRLMASAGRDK' A
#
# COMPACT_ATOMS: atom_id res chain seq x y z
N MET A 1 28.43 -4.95 -1.17
CA MET A 1 26.98 -4.81 -1.28
C MET A 1 26.40 -5.09 0.10
N ALA A 2 25.83 -4.09 0.76
CA ALA A 2 25.27 -4.27 2.09
C ALA A 2 23.81 -4.72 1.98
N GLY A 3 23.48 -5.88 2.52
CA GLY A 3 22.11 -6.36 2.73
C GLY A 3 21.71 -6.20 4.19
N ILE A 4 20.41 -6.10 4.47
CA ILE A 4 19.86 -6.06 5.83
C ILE A 4 19.10 -7.37 6.05
N SER A 5 19.43 -8.10 7.12
CA SER A 5 18.67 -9.28 7.55
C SER A 5 18.36 -9.16 9.03
N SER A 6 17.16 -9.55 9.42
CA SER A 6 16.72 -9.59 10.80
C SER A 6 15.82 -10.81 11.02
N PRO A 7 15.99 -11.54 12.13
CA PRO A 7 15.12 -12.69 12.45
C PRO A 7 13.69 -12.26 12.79
N VAL A 8 13.44 -10.97 13.01
CA VAL A 8 12.12 -10.40 13.35
C VAL A 8 11.69 -9.35 12.33
N SER A 9 12.13 -9.49 11.08
CA SER A 9 11.74 -8.59 9.99
C SER A 9 10.24 -8.66 9.74
N LEU A 10 9.60 -7.51 9.55
CA LEU A 10 8.23 -7.42 9.04
C LEU A 10 8.18 -7.36 7.50
N TYR A 11 9.33 -7.26 6.84
CA TYR A 11 9.40 -7.31 5.39
C TYR A 11 9.05 -8.71 4.90
N ASN A 12 8.09 -8.79 3.99
CA ASN A 12 7.72 -10.01 3.28
C ASN A 12 8.07 -9.83 1.79
N GLU A 13 9.05 -10.57 1.32
CA GLU A 13 9.56 -10.50 -0.06
C GLU A 13 8.52 -10.95 -1.08
N GLU A 14 7.72 -11.98 -0.77
CA GLU A 14 6.69 -12.48 -1.67
C GLU A 14 5.62 -11.41 -1.92
N LEU A 15 5.18 -10.71 -0.86
CA LEU A 15 4.20 -9.64 -0.96
C LEU A 15 4.73 -8.41 -1.72
N GLY A 16 6.04 -8.16 -1.63
CA GLY A 16 6.71 -7.03 -2.30
C GLY A 16 7.19 -7.32 -3.72
N SER A 17 7.09 -8.56 -4.19
CA SER A 17 7.56 -8.99 -5.51
C SER A 17 6.62 -8.48 -6.62
N MET A 18 7.17 -8.22 -7.80
CA MET A 18 6.38 -7.91 -9.01
C MET A 18 6.15 -9.16 -9.87
N GLU A 19 6.88 -10.23 -9.59
CA GLU A 19 6.96 -11.48 -10.32
C GLU A 19 6.07 -12.54 -9.67
N ILE A 20 5.77 -12.39 -8.38
CA ILE A 20 4.92 -13.28 -7.58
C ILE A 20 3.79 -12.44 -7.00
N SER A 21 2.55 -12.94 -7.06
CA SER A 21 1.40 -12.22 -6.49
C SER A 21 1.52 -12.06 -4.97
N GLY A 22 2.05 -13.05 -4.25
CA GLY A 22 2.37 -12.92 -2.83
C GLY A 22 1.17 -12.60 -1.93
N GLY A 23 -0.06 -12.87 -2.39
CA GLY A 23 -1.29 -12.48 -1.71
C GLY A 23 -1.68 -11.01 -1.86
N TYR A 24 -0.98 -10.24 -2.71
CA TYR A 24 -1.35 -8.89 -3.10
C TYR A 24 -2.31 -8.90 -4.28
N GLU A 25 -3.49 -8.32 -4.08
CA GLU A 25 -4.52 -8.13 -5.11
C GLU A 25 -4.63 -6.64 -5.50
N PRO A 26 -4.08 -6.21 -6.65
CA PRO A 26 -4.03 -4.79 -7.04
C PRO A 26 -5.40 -4.12 -7.12
N VAL A 27 -6.46 -4.90 -7.36
CA VAL A 27 -7.85 -4.40 -7.46
C VAL A 27 -8.34 -3.80 -6.14
N ASP A 28 -7.89 -4.32 -5.00
CA ASP A 28 -8.31 -3.86 -3.67
C ASP A 28 -7.81 -2.44 -3.37
N CYS A 29 -6.65 -2.07 -3.93
CA CYS A 29 -6.09 -0.74 -3.78
C CYS A 29 -7.02 0.35 -4.30
N LYS A 30 -7.84 0.07 -5.31
CA LYS A 30 -8.83 1.03 -5.83
C LYS A 30 -9.84 1.44 -4.76
N GLY A 31 -10.38 0.46 -4.03
CA GLY A 31 -11.32 0.72 -2.93
C GLY A 31 -10.65 1.48 -1.79
N PHE A 32 -9.45 1.04 -1.41
CA PHE A 32 -8.65 1.69 -0.36
C PHE A 32 -8.36 3.16 -0.67
N ILE A 33 -7.89 3.47 -1.88
CA ILE A 33 -7.58 4.85 -2.30
C ILE A 33 -8.85 5.70 -2.30
N ASN A 34 -9.94 5.20 -2.90
CA ASN A 34 -11.18 5.96 -3.01
C ASN A 34 -11.76 6.34 -1.64
N ILE A 35 -11.83 5.38 -0.70
CA ILE A 35 -12.36 5.64 0.64
C ILE A 35 -11.51 6.68 1.37
N ASN A 36 -10.18 6.54 1.33
CA ASN A 36 -9.28 7.49 1.97
C ASN A 36 -9.27 8.87 1.30
N ALA A 37 -9.55 8.95 0.00
CA ALA A 37 -9.64 10.21 -0.73
C ALA A 37 -10.86 11.05 -0.32
N ILE A 38 -11.97 10.42 0.10
CA ILE A 38 -13.22 11.13 0.45
C ILE A 38 -12.97 12.25 1.48
N ARG A 39 -12.21 11.97 2.55
CA ARG A 39 -11.92 12.99 3.58
C ARG A 39 -11.09 14.16 3.03
N LEU A 40 -10.19 13.89 2.09
CA LEU A 40 -9.33 14.91 1.48
C LEU A 40 -10.15 15.80 0.55
N MET A 41 -10.99 15.19 -0.29
CA MET A 41 -11.90 15.92 -1.18
C MET A 41 -12.92 16.75 -0.40
N ALA A 42 -13.48 16.20 0.68
CA ALA A 42 -14.41 16.92 1.54
C ALA A 42 -13.74 18.14 2.22
N SER A 43 -12.49 18.02 2.67
CA SER A 43 -11.78 19.19 3.19
C SER A 43 -11.52 20.23 2.10
N ALA A 44 -10.99 19.82 0.96
CA ALA A 44 -10.69 20.73 -0.15
C ALA A 44 -11.93 21.43 -0.72
N GLY A 45 -13.11 20.79 -0.65
CA GLY A 45 -14.38 21.39 -1.05
C GLY A 45 -14.97 22.38 -0.04
N ARG A 46 -14.59 22.31 1.23
CA ARG A 46 -15.02 23.28 2.27
C ARG A 46 -14.27 24.60 2.18
N ASP A 47 -13.03 24.56 1.70
CA ASP A 47 -12.14 25.72 1.62
C ASP A 47 -12.28 26.51 0.29
N LYS A 48 -13.20 26.08 -0.58
CA LYS A 48 -13.61 26.77 -1.82
C LYS A 48 -14.85 27.61 -1.60
#